data_AF-A0A660LWW7-F1
#
_entry.id   AF-A0A660LWW7-F1
#
_cell.length_a   1.000
_cell.length_b   1.000
_cell.length_c   1.000
_cell.angle_alpha   90.00
_cell.angle_beta   90.00
_cell.angle_gamma   90.00
#
_symmetry.space_group_name_H-M   'P 1'
#
loop_
_entity.id
_entity.type
_entity.pdbx_description
1 polymer ?
#
loop_
_entity_poly.entity_id
_entity_poly.type
_entity_poly.pdbx_seq_one_letter_code
_entity_poly.pdbx_strand_id
1 'polypeptide(L)'
;MLIIYKSKLLRFEKALDAIAKRKIINVNDLLSFDNSDIKEYQKLTEDTQLWHGTGRWQYGKDSIVDVMKSFCDIAGLKPSRDVYAVFGGSDQHIVHSISLCRSRMVARSYADMHGLGWKEKNRYGDALTWTSYYYSLFYARLFTVNGVKMLRRWKTWRALSHDENGDNTWGKKVNKQARDVWDIFCLGSDISGNYPILIGVKSLDSQLKLEKPMSHYEVRADKRIGVANISHIEVPRDKQDEMRELLLSYGIDIPVTSIELGEYVSTQKRFTELLGW
;
A
#
# COMPACT_ATOMS: atom_id res chain seq x y z
N MET A 1 -10.82 -15.46 -31.12
CA MET A 1 -9.58 -15.34 -30.31
C MET A 1 -9.81 -14.68 -28.94
N LEU A 2 -10.57 -13.57 -28.85
CA LEU A 2 -10.86 -12.85 -27.59
C LEU A 2 -11.61 -13.69 -26.51
N ILE A 3 -12.52 -14.57 -26.92
CA ILE A 3 -13.34 -15.40 -26.01
C ILE A 3 -12.51 -16.49 -25.32
N ILE A 4 -11.57 -17.11 -26.05
CA ILE A 4 -10.66 -18.12 -25.50
C ILE A 4 -9.67 -17.48 -24.50
N TYR A 5 -9.30 -16.21 -24.74
CA TYR A 5 -8.43 -15.46 -23.84
C TYR A 5 -9.15 -15.10 -22.52
N LYS A 6 -10.41 -14.65 -22.61
CA LYS A 6 -11.25 -14.39 -21.43
C LYS A 6 -11.49 -15.64 -20.59
N SER A 7 -11.76 -16.80 -21.21
CA SER A 7 -12.01 -18.04 -20.47
C SER A 7 -10.76 -18.60 -19.80
N LYS A 8 -9.58 -18.45 -20.42
CA LYS A 8 -8.29 -18.81 -19.80
C LYS A 8 -7.92 -17.87 -18.64
N LEU A 9 -8.17 -16.57 -18.79
CA LEU A 9 -7.94 -15.59 -17.71
C LEU A 9 -8.81 -15.91 -16.49
N LEU A 10 -10.10 -16.19 -16.70
CA LEU A 10 -11.01 -16.56 -15.61
C LEU A 10 -10.55 -17.82 -14.86
N ARG A 11 -9.98 -18.80 -15.58
CA ARG A 11 -9.42 -20.02 -14.96
C ARG A 11 -8.14 -19.72 -14.16
N PHE A 12 -7.27 -18.85 -14.67
CA PHE A 12 -6.06 -18.43 -13.96
C PHE A 12 -6.39 -17.60 -12.72
N GLU A 13 -7.33 -16.66 -12.81
CA GLU A 13 -7.84 -15.89 -11.66
C GLU A 13 -8.44 -16.82 -10.60
N LYS A 14 -9.24 -17.82 -10.98
CA LYS A 14 -9.79 -18.82 -10.04
C LYS A 14 -8.71 -19.68 -9.37
N ALA A 15 -7.68 -20.09 -10.11
CA ALA A 15 -6.58 -20.87 -9.56
C ALA A 15 -5.73 -20.06 -8.58
N LEU A 16 -5.40 -18.81 -8.94
CA LEU A 16 -4.72 -17.87 -8.04
C LEU A 16 -5.53 -17.60 -6.78
N ASP A 17 -6.85 -17.37 -6.92
CA ASP A 17 -7.76 -17.16 -5.80
C ASP A 17 -7.78 -18.36 -4.84
N ALA A 18 -7.85 -19.59 -5.36
CA ALA A 18 -7.82 -20.79 -4.54
C ALA A 18 -6.49 -20.97 -3.78
N ILE A 19 -5.35 -20.75 -4.44
CA ILE A 19 -4.02 -20.85 -3.83
C ILE A 19 -3.81 -19.74 -2.79
N ALA A 20 -4.17 -18.51 -3.13
CA ALA A 20 -4.02 -17.34 -2.28
C ALA A 20 -4.89 -17.47 -1.04
N LYS A 21 -6.17 -17.86 -1.17
CA LYS A 21 -7.01 -18.19 0.00
C LYS A 21 -6.34 -19.21 0.90
N ARG A 22 -5.82 -20.32 0.35
CA ARG A 22 -5.16 -21.36 1.15
C ARG A 22 -3.92 -20.86 1.91
N LYS A 23 -3.16 -19.93 1.32
CA LYS A 23 -1.94 -19.38 1.94
C LYS A 23 -2.21 -18.21 2.89
N ILE A 24 -3.16 -17.34 2.55
CA ILE A 24 -3.53 -16.15 3.33
C ILE A 24 -4.34 -16.52 4.58
N ILE A 25 -5.14 -17.59 4.52
CA ILE A 25 -5.96 -18.07 5.65
C ILE A 25 -5.11 -18.74 6.76
N ASN A 26 -3.78 -18.79 6.68
CA ASN A 26 -2.98 -19.31 7.78
C ASN A 26 -2.79 -18.22 8.87
N VAL A 27 -3.65 -18.26 9.90
CA VAL A 27 -3.88 -17.17 10.89
C VAL A 27 -3.09 -17.36 12.20
N ASN A 28 -2.00 -18.13 12.18
CA ASN A 28 -1.45 -18.66 13.44
C ASN A 28 -0.88 -17.61 14.41
N ASP A 29 -0.73 -16.35 14.00
CA ASP A 29 -0.05 -15.31 14.77
C ASP A 29 -0.90 -14.05 15.03
N LEU A 30 -2.24 -14.08 14.91
CA LEU A 30 -3.05 -12.88 15.17
C LEU A 30 -3.37 -12.67 16.66
N LEU A 31 -3.30 -11.41 17.10
CA LEU A 31 -3.82 -11.01 18.40
C LEU A 31 -5.35 -11.07 18.41
N SER A 32 -5.91 -11.50 19.54
CA SER A 32 -7.35 -11.39 19.82
C SER A 32 -7.70 -10.01 20.37
N PHE A 33 -8.92 -9.58 20.09
CA PHE A 33 -9.47 -8.30 20.55
C PHE A 33 -10.90 -8.49 21.07
N ASP A 34 -11.31 -7.60 21.97
CA ASP A 34 -12.65 -7.63 22.54
C ASP A 34 -13.69 -7.09 21.55
N ASN A 35 -14.94 -7.49 21.73
CA ASN A 35 -16.04 -7.06 20.86
C ASN A 35 -16.29 -5.54 20.88
N SER A 36 -15.92 -4.84 21.96
CA SER A 36 -15.97 -3.37 22.03
C SER A 36 -15.00 -2.75 21.03
N ASP A 37 -13.74 -3.19 21.04
CA ASP A 37 -12.67 -2.65 20.21
C ASP A 37 -12.97 -2.88 18.73
N ILE A 38 -13.49 -4.07 18.41
CA ILE A 38 -13.92 -4.42 17.04
C ILE A 38 -15.01 -3.48 16.55
N LYS A 39 -16.03 -3.20 17.38
CA LYS A 39 -17.14 -2.30 17.02
C LYS A 39 -16.66 -0.86 16.85
N GLU A 40 -15.77 -0.40 17.74
CA GLU A 40 -15.20 0.94 17.64
C GLU A 40 -14.37 1.10 16.36
N TYR A 41 -13.53 0.12 16.04
CA TYR A 41 -12.77 0.11 14.79
C TYR A 41 -13.68 0.08 13.56
N GLN A 42 -14.73 -0.73 13.56
CA GLN A 42 -15.68 -0.77 12.44
C GLN A 42 -16.36 0.58 12.21
N LYS A 43 -16.79 1.25 13.28
CA LYS A 43 -17.35 2.61 13.22
C LYS A 43 -16.31 3.63 12.72
N LEU A 44 -15.07 3.53 13.22
CA LEU A 44 -13.98 4.42 12.83
C LEU A 44 -13.65 4.30 11.33
N THR A 45 -13.73 3.08 10.80
CA THR A 45 -13.33 2.77 9.42
C THR A 45 -14.48 2.82 8.41
N GLU A 46 -15.71 3.05 8.84
CA GLU A 46 -16.93 3.03 8.01
C GLU A 46 -16.84 3.94 6.77
N ASP A 47 -16.39 5.18 6.95
CA ASP A 47 -16.24 6.15 5.86
C ASP A 47 -14.92 6.05 5.09
N THR A 48 -14.08 5.05 5.38
CA THR A 48 -12.75 4.93 4.74
C THR A 48 -12.89 4.31 3.36
N GLN A 49 -12.63 5.11 2.33
CA GLN A 49 -12.72 4.66 0.93
C GLN A 49 -11.39 4.22 0.35
N LEU A 50 -10.29 4.80 0.84
CA LEU A 50 -8.95 4.62 0.29
C LEU A 50 -7.93 4.48 1.40
N TRP A 51 -6.81 3.86 1.07
CA TRP A 51 -5.74 3.54 2.01
C TRP A 51 -4.39 3.95 1.46
N HIS A 52 -3.60 4.63 2.28
CA HIS A 52 -2.19 4.92 2.01
C HIS A 52 -1.32 4.06 2.92
N GLY A 53 -0.34 3.36 2.35
CA GLY A 53 0.68 2.63 3.10
C GLY A 53 2.01 3.36 3.07
N THR A 54 2.63 3.55 4.22
CA THR A 54 3.95 4.18 4.37
C THR A 54 4.63 3.67 5.63
N GLY A 55 5.68 4.35 6.10
CA GLY A 55 6.28 4.11 7.40
C GLY A 55 6.72 5.40 8.05
N ARG A 56 7.30 5.28 9.26
CA ARG A 56 7.75 6.45 10.00
C ARG A 56 8.91 7.17 9.31
N TRP A 57 9.82 6.39 8.75
CA TRP A 57 11.06 6.88 8.15
C TRP A 57 11.27 6.35 6.73
N GLN A 58 11.99 7.13 5.93
CA GLN A 58 12.51 6.72 4.62
C GLN A 58 13.85 7.41 4.34
N TYR A 59 14.70 6.81 3.52
CA TYR A 59 15.86 7.48 2.97
C TYR A 59 15.43 8.54 1.95
N GLY A 60 15.84 9.78 2.20
CA GLY A 60 15.94 10.83 1.21
C GLY A 60 17.28 10.77 0.47
N LYS A 61 17.57 11.81 -0.30
CA LYS A 61 18.82 11.92 -1.07
C LYS A 61 20.06 11.92 -0.15
N ASP A 62 20.00 12.72 0.91
CA ASP A 62 21.15 13.01 1.77
C ASP A 62 20.90 12.71 3.26
N SER A 63 19.66 12.34 3.64
CA SER A 63 19.28 12.12 5.04
C SER A 63 18.12 11.13 5.16
N ILE A 64 17.88 10.65 6.39
CA ILE A 64 16.63 9.95 6.73
C ILE A 64 15.55 11.02 6.97
N VAL A 65 14.37 10.81 6.40
CA VAL A 65 13.23 11.74 6.44
C VAL A 65 12.15 11.17 7.35
N ASP A 66 11.68 11.97 8.31
CA ASP A 66 10.47 11.67 9.10
C ASP A 66 9.24 11.92 8.24
N VAL A 67 8.58 10.85 7.82
CA VAL A 67 7.37 10.94 6.99
C VAL A 67 6.22 11.54 7.79
N MET A 68 6.08 11.16 9.06
CA MET A 68 4.96 11.62 9.88
C MET A 68 5.17 13.03 10.39
N LYS A 69 6.41 13.46 10.64
CA LYS A 69 6.67 14.89 10.85
C LYS A 69 6.30 15.70 9.60
N SER A 70 6.69 15.24 8.41
CA SER A 70 6.28 15.94 7.18
C SER A 70 4.76 15.96 6.99
N PHE A 71 4.05 14.92 7.43
CA PHE A 71 2.58 14.90 7.44
C PHE A 71 2.02 15.94 8.41
N CYS A 72 2.58 16.02 9.62
CA CYS A 72 2.14 16.95 10.65
C CYS A 72 2.43 18.41 10.28
N ASP A 73 3.64 18.70 9.79
CA ASP A 73 4.09 20.04 9.38
C ASP A 73 3.14 20.66 8.33
N ILE A 74 2.54 19.83 7.47
CA ILE A 74 1.60 20.29 6.43
C ILE A 74 0.15 19.96 6.76
N ALA A 75 -0.16 19.39 7.93
CA ALA A 75 -1.49 18.88 8.28
C ALA A 75 -2.13 18.02 7.17
N GLY A 76 -1.44 16.98 6.71
CA GLY A 76 -1.96 16.04 5.71
C GLY A 76 -0.91 15.35 4.84
N LEU A 77 -1.34 14.74 3.74
CA LEU A 77 -0.47 14.10 2.75
C LEU A 77 -0.25 15.02 1.56
N LYS A 78 1.01 15.14 1.08
CA LYS A 78 1.35 15.89 -0.14
C LYS A 78 1.75 14.97 -1.28
N PRO A 79 1.46 15.36 -2.53
CA PRO A 79 2.00 14.69 -3.70
C PRO A 79 3.53 14.62 -3.66
N SER A 80 4.06 13.47 -4.07
CA SER A 80 5.49 13.21 -4.18
C SER A 80 5.80 12.59 -5.53
N ARG A 81 7.09 12.60 -5.92
CA ARG A 81 7.53 12.02 -7.18
C ARG A 81 7.15 10.54 -7.27
N ASP A 82 6.29 10.21 -8.24
CA ASP A 82 5.77 8.88 -8.54
C ASP A 82 6.13 8.47 -9.98
N VAL A 83 7.02 7.49 -10.08
CA VAL A 83 7.43 6.88 -11.36
C VAL A 83 6.60 5.67 -11.73
N TYR A 84 5.82 5.12 -10.79
CA TYR A 84 4.97 3.96 -11.04
C TYR A 84 3.70 4.33 -11.81
N ALA A 85 3.31 5.61 -11.79
CA ALA A 85 2.22 6.16 -12.61
C ALA A 85 2.39 5.93 -14.13
N VAL A 86 3.60 5.63 -14.61
CA VAL A 86 3.86 5.25 -16.01
C VAL A 86 3.04 4.02 -16.42
N PHE A 87 2.84 3.05 -15.52
CA PHE A 87 1.99 1.88 -15.80
C PHE A 87 0.50 2.24 -15.90
N GLY A 88 0.09 3.31 -15.23
CA GLY A 88 -1.24 3.88 -15.28
C GLY A 88 -1.53 4.72 -16.52
N GLY A 89 -0.61 4.79 -17.49
CA GLY A 89 -0.82 5.51 -18.74
C GLY A 89 -0.60 7.01 -18.66
N SER A 90 0.15 7.46 -17.66
CA SER A 90 0.71 8.82 -17.70
C SER A 90 1.70 8.93 -18.86
N ASP A 91 1.36 9.70 -19.89
CA ASP A 91 2.30 10.13 -20.93
C ASP A 91 3.36 11.11 -20.36
N GLN A 92 3.06 11.69 -19.20
CA GLN A 92 4.03 12.44 -18.40
C GLN A 92 4.97 11.43 -17.74
N HIS A 93 6.25 11.56 -18.06
CA HIS A 93 7.29 10.61 -17.67
C HIS A 93 7.49 10.56 -16.15
N ILE A 94 7.08 11.61 -15.42
CA ILE A 94 7.11 11.67 -13.96
C ILE A 94 5.84 12.40 -13.50
N VAL A 95 5.11 11.81 -12.56
CA VAL A 95 3.92 12.39 -11.96
C VAL A 95 4.24 12.77 -10.52
N HIS A 96 3.64 13.85 -10.01
CA HIS A 96 3.62 14.13 -8.58
C HIS A 96 2.25 13.72 -8.05
N SER A 97 2.23 12.69 -7.20
CA SER A 97 0.98 12.12 -6.70
C SER A 97 1.13 11.52 -5.30
N ILE A 98 -0.01 11.26 -4.67
CA ILE A 98 -0.14 10.44 -3.47
C ILE A 98 -0.66 9.07 -3.91
N SER A 99 0.10 8.01 -3.64
CA SER A 99 -0.26 6.64 -3.98
C SER A 99 -1.26 6.08 -2.98
N LEU A 100 -2.44 5.70 -3.46
CA LEU A 100 -3.53 5.16 -2.65
C LEU A 100 -4.00 3.83 -3.24
N CYS A 101 -4.54 2.96 -2.38
CA CYS A 101 -5.15 1.70 -2.75
C CYS A 101 -6.62 1.69 -2.31
N ARG A 102 -7.47 1.00 -3.07
CA ARG A 102 -8.85 0.70 -2.65
C ARG A 102 -8.91 -0.40 -1.59
N SER A 103 -7.92 -1.29 -1.61
CA SER A 103 -7.79 -2.37 -0.63
C SER A 103 -6.86 -1.96 0.51
N ARG A 104 -7.34 -2.10 1.74
CA ARG A 104 -6.51 -2.02 2.95
C ARG A 104 -5.35 -3.02 2.89
N MET A 105 -5.60 -4.27 2.47
CA MET A 105 -4.57 -5.33 2.47
C MET A 105 -3.41 -5.02 1.51
N VAL A 106 -3.71 -4.42 0.35
CA VAL A 106 -2.69 -3.97 -0.59
C VAL A 106 -1.88 -2.81 0.00
N ALA A 107 -2.55 -1.78 0.54
CA ALA A 107 -1.86 -0.69 1.22
C ALA A 107 -1.02 -1.19 2.40
N ARG A 108 -1.52 -2.14 3.17
CA ARG A 108 -0.84 -2.77 4.30
C ARG A 108 0.45 -3.45 3.88
N SER A 109 0.45 -4.13 2.75
CA SER A 109 1.67 -4.79 2.26
C SER A 109 2.74 -3.76 1.85
N TYR A 110 2.33 -2.60 1.34
CA TYR A 110 3.24 -1.47 1.13
C TYR A 110 3.67 -0.79 2.44
N ALA A 111 2.85 -0.80 3.49
CA ALA A 111 3.31 -0.30 4.80
C ALA A 111 4.36 -1.25 5.40
N ASP A 112 4.13 -2.57 5.32
CA ASP A 112 4.99 -3.59 5.93
C ASP A 112 6.45 -3.56 5.42
N MET A 113 6.72 -3.08 4.19
CA MET A 113 8.11 -2.88 3.72
C MET A 113 8.88 -1.82 4.52
N HIS A 114 8.19 -0.91 5.22
CA HIS A 114 8.82 0.04 6.15
C HIS A 114 9.07 -0.56 7.54
N GLY A 115 8.55 -1.75 7.83
CA GLY A 115 8.85 -2.55 9.01
C GLY A 115 9.76 -3.73 8.68
N LEU A 116 9.33 -4.93 9.05
CA LEU A 116 10.06 -6.19 8.83
C LEU A 116 9.70 -6.91 7.52
N GLY A 117 8.88 -6.29 6.65
CA GLY A 117 8.39 -6.90 5.42
C GLY A 117 7.50 -8.12 5.70
N TRP A 118 7.69 -9.21 4.97
CA TRP A 118 6.97 -10.48 5.16
C TRP A 118 7.16 -11.13 6.54
N LYS A 119 8.12 -10.67 7.35
CA LYS A 119 8.36 -11.15 8.72
C LYS A 119 7.54 -10.39 9.77
N GLU A 120 6.74 -9.42 9.36
CA GLU A 120 5.79 -8.74 10.25
C GLU A 120 4.88 -9.75 10.94
N LYS A 121 4.79 -9.64 12.26
CA LYS A 121 3.94 -10.51 13.08
C LYS A 121 2.52 -9.96 13.13
N ASN A 122 1.57 -10.76 13.61
CA ASN A 122 0.18 -10.32 13.75
C ASN A 122 -0.42 -9.83 12.42
N ARG A 123 -0.10 -10.52 11.31
CA ARG A 123 -0.63 -10.24 9.98
C ARG A 123 -1.54 -11.35 9.49
N TYR A 124 -2.67 -10.97 8.90
CA TYR A 124 -3.55 -11.89 8.21
C TYR A 124 -2.99 -12.13 6.80
N GLY A 125 -2.05 -13.06 6.69
CA GLY A 125 -1.24 -13.29 5.50
C GLY A 125 -0.08 -12.28 5.39
N ASP A 126 1.09 -12.74 5.00
CA ASP A 126 2.28 -11.90 4.91
C ASP A 126 2.24 -10.92 3.72
N ALA A 127 3.04 -9.86 3.79
CA ALA A 127 3.12 -8.81 2.78
C ALA A 127 3.51 -9.36 1.39
N LEU A 128 4.38 -10.36 1.33
CA LEU A 128 4.83 -10.94 0.06
C LEU A 128 3.69 -11.73 -0.61
N THR A 129 2.91 -12.48 0.16
CA THR A 129 1.75 -13.23 -0.33
C THR A 129 0.69 -12.30 -0.92
N TRP A 130 0.29 -11.26 -0.17
CA TRP A 130 -0.69 -10.27 -0.65
C TRP A 130 -0.21 -9.50 -1.87
N THR A 131 1.04 -9.04 -1.85
CA THR A 131 1.64 -8.31 -2.97
C THR A 131 1.78 -9.19 -4.21
N SER A 132 2.21 -10.44 -4.04
CA SER A 132 2.33 -11.41 -5.14
C SER A 132 0.97 -11.68 -5.77
N TYR A 133 -0.08 -11.87 -4.95
CA TYR A 133 -1.44 -12.04 -5.45
C TYR A 133 -1.90 -10.80 -6.23
N TYR A 134 -1.74 -9.62 -5.63
CA TYR A 134 -2.13 -8.35 -6.20
C TYR A 134 -1.48 -8.10 -7.57
N TYR A 135 -0.14 -8.14 -7.62
CA TYR A 135 0.59 -7.89 -8.85
C TYR A 135 0.38 -8.99 -9.89
N SER A 136 0.18 -10.25 -9.49
CA SER A 136 -0.14 -11.33 -10.46
C SER A 136 -1.45 -11.04 -11.17
N LEU A 137 -2.50 -10.64 -10.44
CA LEU A 137 -3.78 -10.25 -11.05
C LEU A 137 -3.65 -8.99 -11.91
N PHE A 138 -2.95 -7.97 -11.38
CA PHE A 138 -2.72 -6.72 -12.10
C PHE A 138 -2.00 -6.97 -13.43
N TYR A 139 -0.85 -7.66 -13.41
CA TYR A 139 -0.08 -7.95 -14.60
C TYR A 139 -0.82 -8.87 -15.55
N ALA A 140 -1.51 -9.91 -15.06
CA ALA A 140 -2.33 -10.78 -15.91
C ALA A 140 -3.37 -9.96 -16.69
N ARG A 141 -4.14 -9.11 -16.01
CA ARG A 141 -5.12 -8.22 -16.66
C ARG A 141 -4.45 -7.24 -17.61
N LEU A 142 -3.30 -6.69 -17.23
CA LEU A 142 -2.62 -5.65 -18.00
C LEU A 142 -2.03 -6.21 -19.30
N PHE A 143 -1.45 -7.41 -19.28
CA PHE A 143 -1.01 -8.13 -20.48
C PHE A 143 -2.16 -8.51 -21.41
N THR A 144 -3.35 -8.81 -20.86
CA THR A 144 -4.53 -9.14 -21.68
C THR A 144 -5.12 -7.94 -22.42
N VAL A 145 -4.94 -6.72 -21.89
CA VAL A 145 -5.54 -5.50 -22.45
C VAL A 145 -4.59 -4.79 -23.43
N ASN A 146 -3.26 -4.78 -23.17
CA ASN A 146 -2.34 -3.95 -23.96
C ASN A 146 -0.86 -4.41 -23.92
N GLY A 147 -0.56 -5.66 -24.31
CA GLY A 147 0.78 -6.26 -24.24
C GLY A 147 1.93 -5.48 -24.92
N VAL A 148 1.72 -4.84 -26.08
CA VAL A 148 2.76 -4.05 -26.77
C VAL A 148 3.04 -2.72 -26.07
N LYS A 149 1.99 -2.00 -25.65
CA LYS A 149 2.15 -0.77 -24.84
C LYS A 149 2.87 -1.09 -23.53
N MET A 150 2.65 -2.28 -22.98
CA MET A 150 3.29 -2.75 -21.76
C MET A 150 4.79 -2.90 -21.87
N LEU A 151 5.29 -3.51 -22.96
CA LEU A 151 6.74 -3.62 -23.17
C LEU A 151 7.42 -2.24 -23.23
N ARG A 152 6.78 -1.26 -23.88
CA ARG A 152 7.27 0.12 -23.92
C ARG A 152 7.27 0.76 -22.53
N ARG A 153 6.15 0.66 -21.80
CA ARG A 153 6.04 1.19 -20.42
C ARG A 153 7.03 0.53 -19.46
N TRP A 154 7.29 -0.77 -19.61
CA TRP A 154 8.28 -1.47 -18.79
C TRP A 154 9.68 -0.92 -19.01
N LYS A 155 10.06 -0.67 -20.27
CA LYS A 155 11.35 -0.03 -20.60
C LYS A 155 11.46 1.37 -19.99
N THR A 156 10.40 2.18 -20.13
CA THR A 156 10.34 3.53 -19.54
C THR A 156 10.41 3.50 -18.02
N TRP A 157 9.61 2.64 -17.37
CA TRP A 157 9.63 2.48 -15.93
C TRP A 157 11.00 2.07 -15.43
N ARG A 158 11.63 1.05 -16.05
CA ARG A 158 12.97 0.61 -15.68
C ARG A 158 13.99 1.75 -15.80
N ALA A 159 13.92 2.56 -16.85
CA ALA A 159 14.81 3.72 -17.01
C ALA A 159 14.61 4.82 -15.95
N LEU A 160 13.39 4.97 -15.42
CA LEU A 160 13.06 6.03 -14.45
C LEU A 160 13.15 5.59 -12.99
N SER A 161 13.02 4.28 -12.75
CA SER A 161 13.02 3.66 -11.43
C SER A 161 14.40 3.17 -11.03
N HIS A 162 15.39 3.18 -11.92
CA HIS A 162 16.76 2.76 -11.63
C HIS A 162 17.70 3.96 -11.59
N ASP A 163 18.69 3.94 -10.69
CA ASP A 163 19.75 4.94 -10.63
C ASP A 163 20.85 4.65 -11.67
N GLU A 164 21.91 5.46 -11.68
CA GLU A 164 23.06 5.33 -12.61
C GLU A 164 23.81 4.00 -12.46
N ASN A 165 23.67 3.33 -11.31
CA ASN A 165 24.26 2.01 -11.05
C ASN A 165 23.32 0.86 -11.44
N GLY A 166 22.12 1.18 -11.94
CA GLY A 166 21.11 0.19 -12.31
C GLY A 166 20.34 -0.38 -11.12
N ASP A 167 20.40 0.25 -9.94
CA ASP A 167 19.65 -0.22 -8.78
C ASP A 167 18.27 0.43 -8.68
N ASN A 168 17.29 -0.32 -8.20
CA ASN A 168 15.93 0.20 -8.03
C ASN A 168 15.85 1.28 -6.92
N THR A 169 15.53 2.51 -7.33
CA THR A 169 15.40 3.69 -6.46
C THR A 169 14.19 3.63 -5.51
N TRP A 170 13.18 2.81 -5.81
CA TRP A 170 12.01 2.68 -4.93
C TRP A 170 12.34 1.83 -3.71
N GLY A 171 12.98 0.68 -3.91
CA GLY A 171 13.39 -0.19 -2.82
C GLY A 171 14.41 0.47 -1.88
N LYS A 172 15.34 1.24 -2.46
CA LYS A 172 16.36 2.01 -1.73
C LYS A 172 15.79 3.09 -0.79
N LYS A 173 14.51 3.46 -0.91
CA LYS A 173 13.86 4.38 0.05
C LYS A 173 13.70 3.77 1.44
N VAL A 174 13.64 2.45 1.54
CA VAL A 174 13.39 1.76 2.82
C VAL A 174 14.51 0.81 3.19
N ASN A 175 15.25 0.28 2.21
CA ASN A 175 16.36 -0.63 2.46
C ASN A 175 17.49 -0.43 1.45
N LYS A 176 18.71 -0.13 1.91
CA LYS A 176 19.86 0.16 1.03
C LYS A 176 20.37 -1.06 0.26
N GLN A 177 20.03 -2.27 0.71
CA GLN A 177 20.45 -3.52 0.07
C GLN A 177 19.48 -4.00 -1.00
N ALA A 178 18.32 -3.36 -1.14
CA ALA A 178 17.32 -3.74 -2.14
C ALA A 178 17.84 -3.45 -3.56
N ARG A 179 17.81 -4.48 -4.41
CA ARG A 179 18.20 -4.39 -5.83
C ARG A 179 16.98 -4.40 -6.73
N ASP A 180 15.99 -5.21 -6.38
CA ASP A 180 14.72 -5.36 -7.09
C ASP A 180 13.52 -4.86 -6.26
N VAL A 181 12.43 -4.54 -6.98
CA VAL A 181 11.15 -4.08 -6.37
C VAL A 181 10.56 -5.09 -5.38
N TRP A 182 10.89 -6.38 -5.53
CA TRP A 182 10.39 -7.45 -4.70
C TRP A 182 11.21 -7.65 -3.42
N ASP A 183 12.48 -7.25 -3.43
CA ASP A 183 13.40 -7.48 -2.31
C ASP A 183 12.89 -6.82 -1.05
N ILE A 184 12.29 -5.63 -1.15
CA ILE A 184 11.83 -4.90 0.04
C ILE A 184 10.66 -5.57 0.75
N PHE A 185 9.83 -6.33 0.04
CA PHE A 185 8.77 -7.11 0.69
C PHE A 185 9.36 -8.29 1.46
N CYS A 186 10.54 -8.78 1.08
CA CYS A 186 11.28 -9.84 1.78
C CYS A 186 12.20 -9.32 2.89
N LEU A 187 12.86 -8.19 2.65
CA LEU A 187 13.90 -7.64 3.53
C LEU A 187 13.32 -6.73 4.61
N GLY A 188 12.26 -5.97 4.31
CA GLY A 188 11.79 -4.87 5.16
C GLY A 188 12.75 -3.69 5.16
N SER A 189 12.57 -2.77 6.11
CA SER A 189 13.38 -1.58 6.30
C SER A 189 14.65 -1.89 7.07
N ASP A 190 15.79 -1.30 6.66
CA ASP A 190 17.05 -1.33 7.42
C ASP A 190 17.24 -0.07 8.29
N ILE A 191 16.27 0.86 8.28
CA ILE A 191 16.23 2.04 9.15
C ILE A 191 15.82 1.62 10.57
N SER A 192 16.66 1.92 11.56
CA SER A 192 16.39 1.58 12.96
C SER A 192 15.15 2.30 13.50
N GLY A 193 14.29 1.56 14.19
CA GLY A 193 13.04 2.08 14.77
C GLY A 193 11.97 2.45 13.74
N ASN A 194 12.13 2.09 12.48
CA ASN A 194 11.08 2.26 11.47
C ASN A 194 9.94 1.26 11.70
N TYR A 195 8.72 1.65 11.32
CA TYR A 195 7.53 0.82 11.48
C TYR A 195 6.50 1.16 10.40
N PRO A 196 5.63 0.19 10.04
CA PRO A 196 4.57 0.38 9.07
C PRO A 196 3.53 1.37 9.57
N ILE A 197 2.97 2.17 8.67
CA ILE A 197 1.90 3.11 8.95
C ILE A 197 0.85 2.99 7.84
N LEU A 198 -0.41 2.83 8.22
CA LEU A 198 -1.55 2.95 7.31
C LEU A 198 -2.33 4.21 7.62
N ILE A 199 -2.82 4.86 6.57
CA ILE A 199 -3.66 6.05 6.70
C ILE A 199 -4.94 5.80 5.91
N GLY A 200 -6.07 5.82 6.63
CA GLY A 200 -7.40 5.75 6.04
C GLY A 200 -7.82 7.11 5.49
N VAL A 201 -8.31 7.14 4.26
CA VAL A 201 -8.73 8.35 3.56
C VAL A 201 -10.21 8.25 3.19
N LYS A 202 -10.98 9.27 3.57
CA LYS A 202 -12.44 9.34 3.35
C LYS A 202 -12.78 9.71 1.91
N SER A 203 -12.12 10.73 1.39
CA SER A 203 -12.44 11.33 0.10
C SER A 203 -11.23 12.04 -0.49
N LEU A 204 -11.29 12.31 -1.80
CA LEU A 204 -10.27 13.05 -2.54
C LEU A 204 -10.90 14.23 -3.27
N ASP A 205 -10.22 15.36 -3.26
CA ASP A 205 -10.63 16.54 -4.04
C ASP A 205 -10.41 16.31 -5.55
N SER A 206 -9.34 15.59 -5.91
CA SER A 206 -9.09 15.15 -7.28
C SER A 206 -8.21 13.90 -7.32
N GLN A 207 -8.35 13.16 -8.42
CA GLN A 207 -7.53 12.00 -8.72
C GLN A 207 -7.12 12.01 -10.19
N LEU A 208 -5.92 11.52 -10.46
CA LEU A 208 -5.44 11.31 -11.82
C LEU A 208 -6.20 10.15 -12.46
N LYS A 209 -6.48 10.32 -13.75
CA LYS A 209 -7.09 9.26 -14.56
C LYS A 209 -6.05 8.19 -14.87
N LEU A 210 -6.09 7.09 -14.13
CA LEU A 210 -5.30 5.90 -14.44
C LEU A 210 -6.01 5.06 -15.51
N GLU A 211 -5.23 4.48 -16.42
CA GLU A 211 -5.71 3.48 -17.37
C GLU A 211 -6.05 2.16 -16.69
N LYS A 212 -6.98 1.42 -17.31
CA LYS A 212 -7.26 0.04 -16.92
C LYS A 212 -6.07 -0.86 -17.28
N PRO A 213 -5.71 -1.82 -16.42
CA PRO A 213 -6.43 -2.25 -15.22
C PRO A 213 -6.01 -1.54 -13.92
N MET A 214 -4.98 -0.69 -13.91
CA MET A 214 -4.44 -0.06 -12.70
C MET A 214 -5.50 0.68 -11.89
N SER A 215 -6.39 1.38 -12.58
CA SER A 215 -7.50 2.13 -11.98
C SER A 215 -8.50 1.29 -11.16
N HIS A 216 -8.48 -0.05 -11.26
CA HIS A 216 -9.37 -0.90 -10.44
C HIS A 216 -8.85 -1.07 -9.02
N TYR A 217 -7.55 -0.89 -8.80
CA TYR A 217 -6.91 -1.24 -7.54
C TYR A 217 -6.23 -0.05 -6.90
N GLU A 218 -5.64 0.81 -7.73
CA GLU A 218 -4.89 1.97 -7.28
C GLU A 218 -5.59 3.27 -7.64
N VAL A 219 -5.31 4.27 -6.83
CA VAL A 219 -5.70 5.66 -7.00
C VAL A 219 -4.45 6.52 -6.86
N ARG A 220 -4.40 7.62 -7.59
CA ARG A 220 -3.38 8.65 -7.45
C ARG A 220 -4.06 9.99 -7.23
N ALA A 221 -3.86 10.60 -6.07
CA ALA A 221 -4.29 11.96 -5.84
C ALA A 221 -3.18 12.92 -6.31
N ASP A 222 -3.53 13.91 -7.13
CA ASP A 222 -2.63 14.98 -7.62
C ASP A 222 -2.65 16.23 -6.74
N LYS A 223 -3.55 16.28 -5.76
CA LYS A 223 -3.62 17.34 -4.75
C LYS A 223 -3.29 16.80 -3.36
N ARG A 224 -2.99 17.74 -2.46
CA ARG A 224 -2.84 17.47 -1.03
C ARG A 224 -4.13 16.86 -0.47
N ILE A 225 -4.00 15.88 0.41
CA ILE A 225 -5.11 15.35 1.22
C ILE A 225 -4.98 15.95 2.62
N GLY A 226 -5.87 16.87 2.98
CA GLY A 226 -5.85 17.49 4.31
C GLY A 226 -6.32 16.53 5.41
N VAL A 227 -5.93 16.82 6.65
CA VAL A 227 -6.32 16.04 7.85
C VAL A 227 -7.83 15.80 7.96
N ALA A 228 -8.68 16.73 7.52
CA ALA A 228 -10.14 16.57 7.53
C ALA A 228 -10.64 15.39 6.68
N ASN A 229 -9.88 15.02 5.64
CA ASN A 229 -10.18 13.89 4.75
C ASN A 229 -9.50 12.58 5.20
N ILE A 230 -8.79 12.59 6.33
CA ILE A 230 -8.21 11.40 6.95
C ILE A 230 -9.23 10.84 7.96
N SER A 231 -9.51 9.55 7.91
CA SER A 231 -10.40 8.88 8.88
C SER A 231 -9.67 8.46 10.14
N HIS A 232 -8.50 7.85 9.97
CA HIS A 232 -7.68 7.34 11.06
C HIS A 232 -6.26 7.02 10.56
N ILE A 233 -5.38 6.76 11.51
CA ILE A 233 -4.04 6.23 11.27
C ILE A 233 -3.93 4.89 11.99
N GLU A 234 -3.43 3.87 11.31
CA GLU A 234 -3.05 2.60 11.94
C GLU A 234 -1.52 2.50 12.03
N VAL A 235 -1.04 2.11 13.20
CA VAL A 235 0.37 1.81 13.48
C VAL A 235 0.47 0.51 14.29
N PRO A 236 1.64 -0.12 14.46
CA PRO A 236 1.76 -1.24 15.38
C PRO A 236 1.24 -0.90 16.78
N ARG A 237 0.67 -1.89 17.48
CA ARG A 237 -0.02 -1.67 18.77
C ARG A 237 0.84 -0.91 19.78
N ASP A 238 2.13 -1.20 19.84
CA ASP A 238 3.13 -0.60 20.73
C ASP A 238 3.60 0.81 20.29
N LYS A 239 3.18 1.29 19.11
CA LYS A 239 3.50 2.60 18.56
C LYS A 239 2.35 3.61 18.60
N GLN A 240 1.18 3.20 19.09
CA GLN A 240 0.01 4.07 19.11
C GLN A 240 0.20 5.31 19.99
N ASP A 241 0.78 5.17 21.17
CA ASP A 241 0.97 6.30 22.08
C ASP A 241 2.00 7.29 21.54
N GLU A 242 3.12 6.79 21.00
CA GLU A 242 4.12 7.59 20.28
C GLU A 242 3.47 8.40 19.13
N MET A 243 2.57 7.78 18.37
CA MET A 243 1.88 8.44 17.26
C MET A 243 0.87 9.49 17.76
N ARG A 244 0.10 9.18 18.80
CA ARG A 244 -0.86 10.12 19.40
C ARG A 244 -0.15 11.35 19.95
N GLU A 245 0.94 11.16 20.70
CA GLU A 245 1.75 12.25 21.24
C GLU A 245 2.31 13.13 20.12
N LEU A 246 2.83 12.51 19.05
CA LEU A 246 3.29 13.28 17.89
C LEU A 246 2.16 14.13 17.31
N LEU A 247 1.00 13.55 16.97
CA LEU A 247 -0.11 14.28 16.35
C LEU A 247 -0.59 15.42 17.25
N LEU A 248 -0.76 15.15 18.55
CA LEU A 248 -1.17 16.14 19.55
C LEU A 248 -0.17 17.29 19.67
N SER A 249 1.13 17.03 19.58
CA SER A 249 2.16 18.09 19.62
C SER A 249 2.06 19.09 18.45
N TYR A 250 1.40 18.71 17.35
CA TYR A 250 1.08 19.56 16.21
C TYR A 250 -0.38 20.06 16.20
N GLY A 251 -1.14 19.79 17.26
CA GLY A 251 -2.57 20.15 17.33
C GLY A 251 -3.45 19.37 16.35
N ILE A 252 -3.03 18.17 15.93
CA ILE A 252 -3.78 17.31 15.02
C ILE A 252 -4.54 16.27 15.84
N ASP A 253 -5.86 16.29 15.73
CA ASP A 253 -6.76 15.31 16.33
C ASP A 253 -7.26 14.33 15.27
N ILE A 254 -6.51 13.25 15.06
CA ILE A 254 -6.88 12.12 14.19
C ILE A 254 -6.84 10.86 15.04
N PRO A 255 -7.88 10.00 14.99
CA PRO A 255 -7.88 8.73 15.70
C PRO A 255 -6.70 7.84 15.27
N VAL A 256 -6.01 7.28 16.27
CA VAL A 256 -4.94 6.30 16.08
C VAL A 256 -5.39 4.96 16.62
N THR A 257 -5.28 3.91 15.80
CA THR A 257 -5.59 2.52 16.15
C THR A 257 -4.45 1.58 15.77
N SER A 258 -4.58 0.29 16.11
CA SER A 258 -3.56 -0.71 15.82
C SER A 258 -3.76 -1.37 14.45
N ILE A 259 -2.67 -1.63 13.74
CA ILE A 259 -2.69 -2.46 12.53
C ILE A 259 -3.23 -3.85 12.87
N GLU A 260 -2.86 -4.40 14.03
CA GLU A 260 -3.28 -5.72 14.49
C GLU A 260 -4.81 -5.84 14.65
N LEU A 261 -5.49 -4.80 15.12
CA LEU A 261 -6.96 -4.80 15.20
C LEU A 261 -7.58 -4.82 13.80
N GLY A 262 -7.02 -4.04 12.87
CA GLY A 262 -7.44 -4.08 11.47
C GLY A 262 -7.18 -5.43 10.79
N GLU A 263 -6.09 -6.12 11.13
CA GLU A 263 -5.82 -7.49 10.66
C GLU A 263 -6.83 -8.49 11.23
N TYR A 264 -7.13 -8.41 12.53
CA TYR A 264 -8.16 -9.25 13.16
C TYR A 264 -9.54 -9.06 12.52
N VAL A 265 -9.97 -7.81 12.33
CA VAL A 265 -11.25 -7.50 11.66
C VAL A 265 -11.25 -7.97 10.20
N SER A 266 -10.10 -7.92 9.51
CA SER A 266 -9.97 -8.42 8.15
C SER A 266 -10.22 -9.93 8.03
N THR A 267 -9.94 -10.72 9.07
CA THR A 267 -10.24 -12.16 9.07
C THR A 267 -11.74 -12.49 9.02
N GLN A 268 -12.57 -11.54 9.44
CA GLN A 268 -14.04 -11.70 9.49
C GLN A 268 -14.70 -11.34 8.15
N LYS A 269 -13.95 -10.75 7.22
CA LYS A 269 -14.45 -10.34 5.90
C LYS A 269 -14.27 -11.47 4.89
N ARG A 270 -15.14 -11.52 3.88
CA ARG A 270 -14.88 -12.43 2.76
C ARG A 270 -13.67 -11.95 1.99
N PHE A 271 -12.90 -12.90 1.45
CA PHE A 271 -11.69 -12.59 0.68
C PHE A 271 -11.90 -11.56 -0.44
N THR A 272 -13.05 -11.58 -1.12
CA THR A 272 -13.35 -10.61 -2.20
C THR A 272 -13.48 -9.17 -1.69
N GLU A 273 -13.99 -8.97 -0.47
CA GLU A 273 -14.11 -7.64 0.14
C GLU A 273 -12.72 -7.08 0.49
N LEU A 274 -11.77 -7.96 0.82
CA LEU A 274 -10.38 -7.59 1.10
C LEU A 274 -9.64 -7.08 -0.16
N LEU A 275 -10.16 -7.34 -1.35
CA LEU A 275 -9.59 -6.85 -2.62
C LEU A 275 -10.07 -5.44 -3.00
N GLY A 276 -10.96 -4.84 -2.21
CA GLY A 276 -11.56 -3.54 -2.53
C GLY A 276 -12.55 -3.63 -3.70
N TRP A 277 -13.24 -4.76 -3.84
CA TRP A 277 -14.30 -5.01 -4.82
C TRP A 277 -15.68 -4.86 -4.20
#